data_AF-A0A9X9X823-F1
#
_entry.id   AF-A0A9X9X823-F1
#
_cell.length_a   1.000
_cell.length_b   1.000
_cell.length_c   1.000
_cell.angle_alpha   90.00
_cell.angle_beta   90.00
_cell.angle_gamma   90.00
#
_symmetry.space_group_name_H-M   'P 1'
#
loop_
_entity.id
_entity.type
_entity.pdbx_description
1 polymer ?
#
loop_
_entity_poly.entity_id
_entity_poly.type
_entity_poly.pdbx_seq_one_letter_code
_entity_poly.pdbx_strand_id
1 'polypeptide(L)'
;MPFATGLILLGEYEFGFSTTRIGFPSISACRAILYQTTTGLFGFHQATGYGPMKIDRDAKKFANFVNGHSAGVGTGLNLYVGAKLGAGGTYSMGMPGMQEFVAEIGAIAGELRFDGPARCYDLSYGRPGAQGVFVEFGVNGGACDMMVNDWIEHHGDGNKGAPLGNAGDHVISHAGKSDFSIPASVFLRADTTNQKRVDPIPVALR
;
A
#
# COMPACT_ATOMS: atom_id res chain seq x y z
N MET A 1 -9.05 -3.10 23.09
CA MET A 1 -9.27 -4.24 22.17
C MET A 1 -7.91 -4.79 21.78
N PRO A 2 -7.59 -6.06 22.10
CA PRO A 2 -6.39 -6.70 21.57
C PRO A 2 -6.54 -6.86 20.05
N PHE A 3 -5.43 -6.74 19.32
CA PHE A 3 -5.38 -6.72 17.85
C PHE A 3 -6.09 -7.93 17.23
N ALA A 4 -6.69 -7.74 16.05
CA ALA A 4 -6.92 -8.87 15.18
C ALA A 4 -5.53 -9.40 14.78
N THR A 5 -5.17 -10.58 15.29
CA THR A 5 -3.95 -11.30 14.92
C THR A 5 -3.77 -11.26 13.40
N GLY A 6 -2.65 -10.69 12.94
CA GLY A 6 -2.28 -10.66 11.52
C GLY A 6 -2.45 -9.32 10.78
N LEU A 7 -2.92 -8.23 11.41
CA LEU A 7 -2.85 -6.91 10.79
C LEU A 7 -1.49 -6.24 11.03
N ILE A 8 -0.84 -5.78 9.96
CA ILE A 8 0.29 -4.85 10.02
C ILE A 8 -0.15 -3.48 9.50
N LEU A 9 0.40 -2.39 10.05
CA LEU A 9 0.14 -1.02 9.60
C LEU A 9 1.43 -0.41 9.07
N LEU A 10 1.46 -0.07 7.79
CA LEU A 10 2.65 0.46 7.12
C LEU A 10 2.60 1.97 7.07
N GLY A 11 3.45 2.66 7.84
CA GLY A 11 3.70 4.09 7.72
C GLY A 11 4.44 4.45 6.42
N GLU A 12 4.68 5.74 6.18
CA GLU A 12 5.36 6.20 4.96
C GLU A 12 6.72 5.52 4.77
N TYR A 13 7.00 5.06 3.54
CA TYR A 13 8.22 4.32 3.16
C TYR A 13 8.39 2.95 3.81
N GLU A 14 7.38 2.46 4.52
CA GLU A 14 7.40 1.13 5.09
C GLU A 14 6.86 0.09 4.11
N PHE A 15 7.44 -1.08 4.22
CA PHE A 15 7.13 -2.29 3.49
C PHE A 15 6.77 -3.36 4.52
N GLY A 16 5.88 -4.26 4.14
CA GLY A 16 5.65 -5.39 5.02
C GLY A 16 4.92 -6.55 4.40
N PHE A 17 4.93 -7.64 5.13
CA PHE A 17 4.33 -8.91 4.80
C PHE A 17 3.32 -9.31 5.87
N SER A 18 2.14 -9.74 5.43
CA SER A 18 1.14 -10.36 6.29
C SER A 18 0.41 -11.47 5.54
N THR A 19 0.05 -12.55 6.22
CA THR A 19 -0.75 -13.62 5.61
C THR A 19 -2.22 -13.24 5.44
N THR A 20 -2.71 -12.19 6.10
CA THR A 20 -4.16 -11.91 6.15
C THR A 20 -4.54 -10.47 5.84
N ARG A 21 -3.86 -9.47 6.44
CA ARG A 21 -4.29 -8.06 6.37
C ARG A 21 -3.12 -7.08 6.42
N ILE A 22 -3.20 -6.02 5.63
CA ILE A 22 -2.27 -4.88 5.64
C ILE A 22 -3.06 -3.58 5.62
N GLY A 23 -2.70 -2.65 6.52
CA GLY A 23 -3.28 -1.30 6.60
C GLY A 23 -2.26 -0.20 6.26
N PHE A 24 -2.77 0.90 5.74
CA PHE A 24 -2.04 2.08 5.28
C PHE A 24 -2.69 3.32 5.90
N PRO A 25 -2.10 3.92 6.95
CA PRO A 25 -2.56 5.16 7.54
C PRO A 25 -2.32 6.35 6.61
N SER A 26 -3.15 7.37 6.74
CA SER A 26 -2.92 8.71 6.17
C SER A 26 -2.66 8.77 4.64
N ILE A 27 -3.40 8.01 3.84
CA ILE A 27 -3.30 8.11 2.37
C ILE A 27 -3.86 9.45 1.90
N SER A 28 -2.95 10.35 1.54
CA SER A 28 -3.25 11.68 1.02
C SER A 28 -2.42 11.97 -0.22
N ALA A 29 -1.11 12.18 -0.05
CA ALA A 29 -0.13 12.36 -1.11
C ALA A 29 0.68 11.06 -1.39
N CYS A 30 0.14 9.92 -0.98
CA CYS A 30 0.81 8.63 -0.92
C CYS A 30 0.01 7.57 -1.67
N ARG A 31 0.60 6.39 -1.88
CA ARG A 31 -0.07 5.21 -2.42
C ARG A 31 -0.03 4.06 -1.42
N ALA A 32 -1.17 3.38 -1.30
CA ALA A 32 -1.28 2.07 -0.68
C ALA A 32 -1.13 1.01 -1.77
N ILE A 33 0.06 0.41 -1.90
CA ILE A 33 0.34 -0.65 -2.88
C ILE A 33 0.31 -1.99 -2.18
N LEU A 34 -0.39 -2.96 -2.76
CA LEU A 34 -0.47 -4.33 -2.25
C LEU A 34 -0.29 -5.35 -3.37
N TYR A 35 0.60 -6.32 -3.19
CA TYR A 35 0.73 -7.48 -4.04
C TYR A 35 0.29 -8.74 -3.27
N GLN A 36 -0.76 -9.39 -3.76
CA GLN A 36 -1.25 -10.65 -3.20
C GLN A 36 -0.58 -11.81 -3.92
N THR A 37 -0.10 -12.76 -3.13
CA THR A 37 0.45 -14.03 -3.59
C THR A 37 -0.29 -15.20 -2.92
N THR A 38 0.04 -16.43 -3.31
CA THR A 38 -0.47 -17.64 -2.65
C THR A 38 0.03 -17.80 -1.20
N THR A 39 1.09 -17.10 -0.80
CA THR A 39 1.70 -17.19 0.53
C THR A 39 1.28 -16.05 1.46
N GLY A 40 0.75 -14.96 0.90
CA GLY A 40 0.26 -13.82 1.68
C GLY A 40 0.26 -12.51 0.88
N LEU A 41 0.30 -11.42 1.63
CA LEU A 41 0.21 -10.05 1.15
C LEU A 41 1.54 -9.35 1.36
N PHE A 42 2.00 -8.65 0.33
CA PHE A 42 3.12 -7.73 0.39
C PHE A 42 2.60 -6.31 0.23
N GLY A 43 2.93 -5.42 1.16
CA GLY A 43 2.49 -4.03 1.14
C GLY A 43 3.66 -3.08 0.99
N PHE A 44 3.41 -1.94 0.35
CA PHE A 44 4.32 -0.80 0.31
C PHE A 44 3.53 0.51 0.41
N HIS A 45 3.82 1.27 1.46
CA HIS A 45 3.29 2.63 1.60
C HIS A 45 4.23 3.61 0.93
N GLN A 46 3.94 3.93 -0.32
CA GLN A 46 4.78 4.80 -1.11
C GLN A 46 4.46 6.27 -0.86
N ALA A 47 5.44 7.00 -0.34
CA ALA A 47 5.32 8.43 -0.01
C ALA A 47 6.19 9.33 -0.89
N THR A 48 6.26 9.06 -2.20
CA THR A 48 7.04 9.85 -3.17
C THR A 48 6.10 10.52 -4.18
N GLY A 49 6.28 11.80 -4.53
CA GLY A 49 5.49 12.39 -5.62
C GLY A 49 5.75 11.71 -6.98
N TYR A 50 4.86 11.88 -7.96
CA TYR A 50 5.06 11.28 -9.29
C TYR A 50 6.36 11.74 -9.96
N GLY A 51 6.86 10.87 -10.83
CA GLY A 51 7.99 11.10 -11.71
C GLY A 51 8.48 9.78 -12.30
N PRO A 52 8.72 9.67 -13.62
CA PRO A 52 9.07 8.40 -14.26
C PRO A 52 10.25 7.67 -13.58
N MET A 53 11.35 8.38 -13.30
CA MET A 53 12.51 7.79 -12.59
C MET A 53 12.20 7.34 -11.16
N LYS A 54 11.22 7.98 -10.50
CA LYS A 54 10.80 7.61 -9.15
C LYS A 54 9.94 6.35 -9.17
N ILE A 55 9.04 6.24 -10.15
CA ILE A 55 8.24 5.04 -10.39
C ILE A 55 9.13 3.83 -10.60
N ASP A 56 10.11 3.93 -11.52
CA ASP A 56 10.99 2.80 -11.82
C ASP A 56 11.80 2.37 -10.59
N ARG A 57 12.32 3.35 -9.82
CA ARG A 57 13.04 3.08 -8.58
C ARG A 57 12.16 2.39 -7.55
N ASP A 58 10.96 2.90 -7.34
CA ASP A 58 10.05 2.45 -6.29
C ASP A 58 9.44 1.08 -6.65
N ALA A 59 9.16 0.83 -7.93
CA ALA A 59 8.76 -0.47 -8.48
C ALA A 59 9.86 -1.53 -8.27
N LYS A 60 11.11 -1.24 -8.65
CA LYS A 60 12.26 -2.13 -8.42
C LYS A 60 12.45 -2.42 -6.93
N LYS A 61 12.31 -1.40 -6.09
CA LYS A 61 12.45 -1.55 -4.65
C LYS A 61 11.38 -2.46 -4.08
N PHE A 62 10.12 -2.29 -4.48
CA PHE A 62 9.04 -3.16 -4.04
C PHE A 62 9.24 -4.60 -4.52
N ALA A 63 9.63 -4.80 -5.78
CA ALA A 63 9.97 -6.13 -6.30
C ALA A 63 11.14 -6.76 -5.55
N ASN A 64 12.19 -6.00 -5.20
CA ASN A 64 13.30 -6.48 -4.40
C ASN A 64 12.86 -6.89 -2.99
N PHE A 65 11.94 -6.16 -2.37
CA PHE A 65 11.36 -6.56 -1.08
C PHE A 65 10.62 -7.89 -1.20
N VAL A 66 9.71 -8.02 -2.18
CA VAL A 66 8.94 -9.25 -2.42
C VAL A 66 9.87 -10.42 -2.68
N ASN A 67 10.79 -10.29 -3.64
CA ASN A 67 11.69 -11.37 -4.06
C ASN A 67 12.73 -11.74 -2.98
N GLY A 68 13.10 -10.79 -2.13
CA GLY A 68 14.04 -11.02 -1.02
C GLY A 68 13.39 -11.61 0.23
N HIS A 69 12.05 -11.62 0.30
CA HIS A 69 11.32 -12.14 1.46
C HIS A 69 11.18 -13.67 1.39
N SER A 70 11.23 -14.35 2.54
CA SER A 70 11.10 -15.82 2.61
C SER A 70 9.76 -16.32 2.05
N ALA A 71 8.69 -15.56 2.26
CA ALA A 71 7.37 -15.82 1.69
C ALA A 71 7.22 -15.38 0.22
N GLY A 72 8.23 -14.75 -0.38
CA GLY A 72 8.20 -14.20 -1.74
C GLY A 72 8.10 -15.23 -2.86
N VAL A 73 8.29 -16.52 -2.55
CA VAL A 73 8.20 -17.64 -3.49
C VAL A 73 6.77 -17.96 -3.96
N GLY A 74 5.76 -17.28 -3.39
CA GLY A 74 4.35 -17.48 -3.75
C GLY A 74 4.02 -16.97 -5.15
N THR A 75 3.03 -17.61 -5.81
CA THR A 75 2.54 -17.15 -7.11
C THR A 75 1.69 -15.89 -6.93
N GLY A 76 1.95 -14.86 -7.74
CA GLY A 76 1.14 -13.65 -7.79
C GLY A 76 -0.31 -13.93 -8.18
N LEU A 77 -1.25 -13.39 -7.41
CA LEU A 77 -2.69 -13.51 -7.66
C LEU A 77 -3.27 -12.19 -8.14
N ASN A 78 -2.95 -11.10 -7.46
CA ASN A 78 -3.59 -9.80 -7.68
C ASN A 78 -2.64 -8.66 -7.27
N LEU A 79 -2.70 -7.55 -8.00
CA LEU A 79 -2.06 -6.29 -7.62
C LEU A 79 -3.15 -5.27 -7.24
N TYR A 80 -2.95 -4.51 -6.16
CA TYR A 80 -3.88 -3.47 -5.72
C TYR A 80 -3.13 -2.17 -5.52
N VAL A 81 -3.73 -1.06 -5.97
CA VAL A 81 -3.22 0.27 -5.64
C VAL A 81 -4.36 1.20 -5.28
N GLY A 82 -4.28 1.81 -4.09
CA GLY A 82 -5.19 2.86 -3.64
C GLY A 82 -4.47 4.20 -3.54
N ALA A 83 -5.04 5.24 -4.15
CA ALA A 83 -4.44 6.57 -4.18
C ALA A 83 -5.50 7.67 -4.31
N LYS A 84 -5.19 8.90 -3.88
CA LYS A 84 -6.01 10.08 -4.23
C LYS A 84 -5.46 10.71 -5.50
N LEU A 85 -6.26 10.75 -6.56
CA LEU A 85 -5.89 11.48 -7.78
C LEU A 85 -5.91 12.99 -7.51
N GLY A 86 -4.88 13.71 -7.98
CA GLY A 86 -4.76 15.17 -7.83
C GLY A 86 -4.34 15.70 -6.46
N ALA A 87 -4.04 14.83 -5.49
CA ALA A 87 -3.65 15.26 -4.16
C ALA A 87 -2.12 15.37 -4.00
N GLY A 88 -1.65 16.49 -3.42
CA GLY A 88 -0.30 16.62 -2.85
C GLY A 88 0.88 16.35 -3.79
N GLY A 89 0.71 16.48 -5.11
CA GLY A 89 1.76 16.18 -6.11
C GLY A 89 1.96 14.68 -6.39
N THR A 90 1.00 13.83 -5.96
CA THR A 90 1.01 12.39 -6.21
C THR A 90 0.73 12.07 -7.66
N TYR A 91 -0.32 12.66 -8.22
CA TYR A 91 -0.71 12.54 -9.62
C TYR A 91 -1.35 13.85 -10.06
N SER A 92 -1.34 14.10 -11.37
CA SER A 92 -2.13 15.15 -12.00
C SER A 92 -3.64 14.95 -11.76
N MET A 93 -4.46 15.97 -12.02
CA MET A 93 -5.92 15.87 -11.98
C MET A 93 -6.47 15.23 -13.26
N GLY A 94 -7.57 14.49 -13.17
CA GLY A 94 -8.31 13.98 -14.32
C GLY A 94 -7.56 12.92 -15.14
N MET A 95 -7.75 12.92 -16.46
CA MET A 95 -7.18 11.90 -17.35
C MET A 95 -5.65 11.78 -17.31
N PRO A 96 -4.86 12.87 -17.25
CA PRO A 96 -3.41 12.76 -17.08
C PRO A 96 -3.04 12.01 -15.79
N GLY A 97 -3.67 12.33 -14.67
CA GLY A 97 -3.43 11.63 -13.41
C GLY A 97 -3.77 10.14 -13.48
N MET A 98 -4.84 9.81 -14.20
CA MET A 98 -5.20 8.43 -14.45
C MET A 98 -4.15 7.68 -15.28
N GLN A 99 -3.58 8.32 -16.31
CA GLN A 99 -2.50 7.74 -17.11
C GLN A 99 -1.22 7.53 -16.29
N GLU A 100 -0.88 8.50 -15.44
CA GLU A 100 0.24 8.43 -14.50
C GLU A 100 0.07 7.28 -13.51
N PHE A 101 -1.16 7.13 -12.99
CA PHE A 101 -1.54 6.07 -12.07
C PHE A 101 -1.39 4.68 -12.74
N VAL A 102 -1.92 4.52 -13.95
CA VAL A 102 -1.78 3.29 -14.75
C VAL A 102 -0.31 2.98 -15.07
N ALA A 103 0.48 4.00 -15.40
CA ALA A 103 1.90 3.82 -15.68
C ALA A 103 2.67 3.28 -14.46
N GLU A 104 2.37 3.77 -13.25
CA GLU A 104 2.99 3.28 -12.02
C GLU A 104 2.62 1.82 -11.74
N ILE A 105 1.34 1.46 -11.90
CA ILE A 105 0.88 0.06 -11.78
C ILE A 105 1.60 -0.83 -12.80
N GLY A 106 1.72 -0.38 -14.05
CA GLY A 106 2.41 -1.12 -15.11
C GLY A 106 3.89 -1.33 -14.80
N ALA A 107 4.58 -0.34 -14.24
CA ALA A 107 5.97 -0.47 -13.83
C ALA A 107 6.15 -1.47 -12.69
N ILE A 108 5.28 -1.42 -11.67
CA ILE A 108 5.28 -2.37 -10.56
C ILE A 108 5.02 -3.79 -11.06
N ALA A 109 3.99 -3.98 -11.90
CA ALA A 109 3.68 -5.28 -12.48
C ALA A 109 4.84 -5.81 -13.33
N GLY A 110 5.51 -4.95 -14.10
CA GLY A 110 6.69 -5.31 -14.88
C GLY A 110 7.86 -5.81 -14.04
N GLU A 111 8.20 -5.10 -12.96
CA GLU A 111 9.30 -5.49 -12.05
C GLU A 111 8.95 -6.77 -11.25
N LEU A 112 7.68 -6.97 -10.92
CA LEU A 112 7.19 -8.22 -10.30
C LEU A 112 7.00 -9.36 -11.29
N ARG A 113 7.15 -9.12 -12.61
CA ARG A 113 6.81 -10.07 -13.68
C ARG A 113 5.38 -10.62 -13.55
N PHE A 114 4.46 -9.76 -13.16
CA PHE A 114 3.06 -10.08 -12.92
C PHE A 114 2.20 -9.66 -14.12
N ASP A 115 1.41 -10.60 -14.64
CA ASP A 115 0.49 -10.42 -15.76
C ASP A 115 -0.99 -10.63 -15.38
N GLY A 116 -1.26 -10.86 -14.09
CA GLY A 116 -2.60 -11.06 -13.57
C GLY A 116 -3.39 -9.75 -13.35
N PRO A 117 -4.56 -9.83 -12.72
CA PRO A 117 -5.44 -8.68 -12.53
C PRO A 117 -4.85 -7.65 -11.58
N ALA A 118 -4.86 -6.37 -11.98
CA ALA A 118 -4.67 -5.25 -11.06
C ALA A 118 -5.99 -4.52 -10.77
N ARG A 119 -6.18 -4.12 -9.51
CA ARG A 119 -7.36 -3.42 -9.00
C ARG A 119 -6.94 -2.05 -8.47
N CYS A 120 -7.51 -1.01 -9.04
CA CYS A 120 -7.10 0.36 -8.76
C CYS A 120 -8.25 1.06 -8.03
N TYR A 121 -7.92 1.90 -7.06
CA TYR A 121 -8.92 2.60 -6.28
C TYR A 121 -8.59 4.08 -6.22
N ASP A 122 -9.48 4.91 -6.76
CA ASP A 122 -9.41 6.36 -6.62
C ASP A 122 -10.12 6.78 -5.33
N LEU A 123 -9.31 7.13 -4.33
CA LEU A 123 -9.73 7.56 -3.01
C LEU A 123 -10.15 9.03 -2.96
N SER A 124 -10.10 9.76 -4.10
CA SER A 124 -10.63 11.12 -4.19
C SER A 124 -12.16 11.13 -4.24
N TYR A 125 -12.78 10.06 -4.76
CA TYR A 125 -14.22 9.98 -4.94
C TYR A 125 -14.96 9.64 -3.64
N GLY A 126 -16.08 10.33 -3.38
CA GLY A 126 -16.92 10.11 -2.19
C GLY A 126 -16.34 10.62 -0.87
N ARG A 127 -15.16 11.25 -0.88
CA ARG A 127 -14.48 11.82 0.31
C ARG A 127 -13.87 13.22 0.06
N PRO A 128 -14.60 14.17 -0.54
CA PRO A 128 -14.09 15.52 -0.74
C PRO A 128 -13.87 16.20 0.62
N GLY A 129 -12.63 16.59 0.92
CA GLY A 129 -12.27 17.28 2.17
C GLY A 129 -11.55 16.42 3.24
N ALA A 130 -11.53 15.09 3.10
CA ALA A 130 -10.72 14.26 3.98
C ALA A 130 -9.23 14.56 3.76
N GLN A 131 -8.52 14.97 4.82
CA GLN A 131 -7.08 15.27 4.76
C GLN A 131 -6.26 14.03 4.42
N GLY A 132 -6.69 12.86 4.90
CA GLY A 132 -6.12 11.55 4.56
C GLY A 132 -7.17 10.44 4.69
N VAL A 133 -6.85 9.26 4.18
CA VAL A 133 -7.70 8.08 4.21
C VAL A 133 -6.92 6.92 4.84
N PHE A 134 -7.49 6.25 5.83
CA PHE A 134 -7.01 4.93 6.23
C PHE A 134 -7.47 3.92 5.19
N VAL A 135 -6.54 3.13 4.67
CA VAL A 135 -6.84 2.04 3.74
C VAL A 135 -6.44 0.73 4.39
N GLU A 136 -7.28 -0.29 4.26
CA GLU A 136 -6.97 -1.63 4.72
C GLU A 136 -7.34 -2.64 3.64
N PHE A 137 -6.43 -3.57 3.37
CA PHE A 137 -6.70 -4.72 2.53
C PHE A 137 -6.76 -5.98 3.39
N GLY A 138 -7.79 -6.81 3.15
CA GLY A 138 -7.93 -8.12 3.77
C GLY A 138 -8.25 -9.20 2.75
N VAL A 139 -7.61 -10.36 2.89
CA VAL A 139 -7.86 -11.51 2.00
C VAL A 139 -9.33 -11.93 2.09
N ASN A 140 -9.99 -12.02 0.93
CA ASN A 140 -11.33 -12.56 0.77
C ASN A 140 -11.42 -13.37 -0.52
N GLY A 141 -11.53 -14.70 -0.41
CA GLY A 141 -11.87 -15.59 -1.53
C GLY A 141 -10.97 -15.47 -2.77
N GLY A 142 -9.64 -15.60 -2.62
CA GLY A 142 -8.69 -15.52 -3.74
C GLY A 142 -8.42 -14.10 -4.26
N ALA A 143 -9.06 -13.09 -3.65
CA ALA A 143 -8.79 -11.67 -3.83
C ALA A 143 -8.62 -10.99 -2.46
N CYS A 144 -8.59 -9.66 -2.45
CA CYS A 144 -8.67 -8.82 -1.26
C CYS A 144 -9.83 -7.85 -1.39
N ASP A 145 -10.48 -7.57 -0.27
CA ASP A 145 -11.37 -6.42 -0.13
C ASP A 145 -10.56 -5.22 0.34
N MET A 146 -10.87 -4.03 -0.20
CA MET A 146 -10.35 -2.77 0.30
C MET A 146 -11.40 -2.08 1.16
N MET A 147 -11.06 -1.87 2.42
CA MET A 147 -11.85 -1.12 3.40
C MET A 147 -11.20 0.24 3.65
N VAL A 148 -12.00 1.28 3.85
CA VAL A 148 -11.49 2.65 4.05
C VAL A 148 -12.23 3.40 5.14
N ASN A 149 -11.49 4.32 5.79
CA ASN A 149 -11.97 5.28 6.78
C ASN A 149 -11.33 6.64 6.58
N ASP A 150 -11.97 7.70 7.09
CA ASP A 150 -11.29 8.99 7.17
C ASP A 150 -10.14 8.82 8.15
N TRP A 151 -8.96 9.31 7.78
CA TRP A 151 -7.81 9.23 8.67
C TRP A 151 -7.97 10.25 9.80
N ILE A 152 -7.97 9.75 11.04
CA ILE A 152 -7.90 10.57 12.23
C ILE A 152 -6.44 10.59 12.66
N GLU A 153 -5.84 11.79 12.67
CA GLU A 153 -4.44 11.91 13.03
C GLU A 153 -4.21 11.54 14.50
N HIS A 154 -3.20 10.69 14.72
CA HIS A 154 -2.83 10.21 16.03
C HIS A 154 -1.44 10.75 16.38
N HIS A 155 -1.39 11.88 17.08
CA HIS A 155 -0.13 12.51 17.48
C HIS A 155 0.52 11.88 18.73
N GLY A 156 -0.18 10.99 19.43
CA GLY A 156 0.34 10.34 20.63
C GLY A 156 1.10 9.04 20.35
N ASP A 157 2.18 8.81 21.10
CA ASP A 157 2.99 7.59 21.01
C ASP A 157 2.25 6.31 21.42
N GLY A 158 1.11 6.42 22.11
CA GLY A 158 0.31 5.26 22.53
C GLY A 158 -0.25 4.40 21.38
N ASN A 159 -0.19 4.89 20.14
CA ASN A 159 -0.57 4.15 18.94
C ASN A 159 0.62 3.62 18.14
N LYS A 160 1.84 3.80 18.66
CA LYS A 160 3.08 3.37 18.04
C LYS A 160 3.88 2.47 18.98
N GLY A 161 4.80 1.70 18.42
CA GLY A 161 5.75 0.89 19.18
C GLY A 161 6.62 0.04 18.27
N ALA A 162 7.35 -0.91 18.86
CA ALA A 162 8.24 -1.78 18.09
C ALA A 162 7.44 -2.64 17.08
N PRO A 163 8.01 -2.92 15.89
CA PRO A 163 7.40 -3.85 14.95
C PRO A 163 7.22 -5.23 15.60
N LEU A 164 6.11 -5.88 15.28
CA LEU A 164 5.76 -7.22 15.73
C LEU A 164 5.98 -8.21 14.59
N GLY A 165 6.29 -9.47 14.91
CA GLY A 165 6.53 -10.52 13.90
C GLY A 165 8.01 -10.78 13.63
N ASN A 166 8.32 -11.38 12.48
CA ASN A 166 9.71 -11.73 12.15
C ASN A 166 10.49 -10.50 11.67
N ALA A 167 11.80 -10.52 11.92
CA ALA A 167 12.73 -9.57 11.31
C ALA A 167 12.70 -9.75 9.78
N GLY A 168 12.09 -8.80 9.07
CA GLY A 168 11.88 -8.85 7.62
C GLY A 168 10.41 -8.69 7.20
N ASP A 169 9.47 -9.03 8.08
CA ASP A 169 8.03 -8.87 7.80
C ASP A 169 7.59 -7.41 7.83
N HIS A 170 8.37 -6.53 8.46
CA HIS A 170 8.11 -5.08 8.52
C HIS A 170 9.43 -4.33 8.47
N VAL A 171 9.68 -3.65 7.35
CA VAL A 171 10.93 -2.93 7.08
C VAL A 171 10.66 -1.54 6.52
N ILE A 172 11.65 -0.66 6.58
CA ILE A 172 11.59 0.69 6.03
C ILE A 172 12.74 0.92 5.04
N SER A 173 12.45 1.65 3.96
CA SER A 173 13.48 2.10 3.01
C SER A 173 13.07 3.41 2.34
N HIS A 174 13.69 4.51 2.78
CA HIS A 174 13.42 5.86 2.26
C HIS A 174 13.78 6.04 0.78
N ALA A 175 13.24 7.09 0.16
CA ALA A 175 13.56 7.46 -1.21
C ALA A 175 15.09 7.57 -1.42
N GLY A 176 15.60 6.96 -2.48
CA GLY A 176 17.03 6.99 -2.83
C GLY A 176 17.92 6.01 -2.06
N LYS A 177 17.40 5.32 -1.04
CA LYS A 177 18.08 4.18 -0.41
C LYS A 177 17.84 2.89 -1.20
N SER A 178 18.78 1.96 -1.16
CA SER A 178 18.65 0.62 -1.77
C SER A 178 18.52 -0.50 -0.74
N ASP A 179 18.82 -0.19 0.52
CA ASP A 179 18.79 -1.09 1.66
C ASP A 179 17.46 -1.01 2.42
N PHE A 180 17.16 -2.07 3.16
CA PHE A 180 16.05 -2.15 4.10
C PHE A 180 16.58 -2.17 5.53
N SER A 181 15.86 -1.54 6.43
CA SER A 181 16.15 -1.56 7.86
C SER A 181 14.88 -1.85 8.65
N ILE A 182 15.02 -2.32 9.89
CA ILE A 182 13.88 -2.49 10.79
C ILE A 182 13.49 -1.10 11.31
N PRO A 183 12.23 -0.65 11.15
CA PRO A 183 11.79 0.63 11.68
C PRO A 183 11.91 0.65 13.20
N ALA A 184 12.39 1.77 13.75
CA ALA A 184 12.54 1.95 15.19
C ALA A 184 11.17 1.95 15.91
N SER A 185 10.13 2.40 15.22
CA SER A 185 8.76 2.40 15.70
C SER A 185 7.80 2.38 14.52
N VAL A 186 6.70 1.65 14.66
CA VAL A 186 5.64 1.51 13.64
C VAL A 186 4.28 1.85 14.24
N PHE A 187 3.28 2.05 13.39
CA PHE A 187 1.90 2.13 13.85
C PHE A 187 1.44 0.76 14.35
N LEU A 188 0.85 0.75 15.54
CA LEU A 188 0.23 -0.44 16.11
C LEU A 188 -1.30 -0.39 15.95
N ARG A 189 -1.89 0.80 15.93
CA ARG A 189 -3.34 0.99 15.93
C ARG A 189 -3.80 2.07 14.94
N ALA A 190 -4.98 1.85 14.37
CA ALA A 190 -5.74 2.81 13.58
C ALA A 190 -7.21 2.71 13.98
N ASP A 191 -7.98 3.79 13.84
CA ASP A 191 -9.43 3.75 14.02
C ASP A 191 -10.12 3.10 12.83
N THR A 192 -10.70 1.93 13.07
CA THR A 192 -11.46 1.16 12.07
C THR A 192 -12.97 1.29 12.23
N THR A 193 -13.43 2.18 13.11
CA THR A 193 -14.86 2.44 13.33
C THR A 193 -15.49 2.94 12.03
N ASN A 194 -16.62 2.35 11.62
CA ASN A 194 -17.36 2.70 10.39
C ASN A 194 -16.60 2.48 9.06
N GLN A 195 -15.64 1.54 9.02
CA GLN A 195 -14.99 1.13 7.77
C GLN A 195 -15.99 0.76 6.69
N LYS A 196 -15.76 1.30 5.49
CA LYS A 196 -16.58 1.03 4.30
C LYS A 196 -15.76 0.31 3.26
N ARG A 197 -16.36 -0.70 2.63
CA ARG A 197 -15.79 -1.33 1.44
C ARG A 197 -15.84 -0.35 0.26
N VAL A 198 -14.82 -0.39 -0.59
CA VAL A 198 -14.76 0.36 -1.84
C VAL A 198 -14.52 -0.60 -2.99
N ASP A 199 -15.18 -0.35 -4.11
CA ASP A 199 -15.00 -1.11 -5.33
C ASP A 199 -13.87 -0.49 -6.18
N PRO A 200 -13.09 -1.32 -6.90
CA PRO A 200 -12.07 -0.80 -7.78
C PRO A 200 -12.70 -0.04 -8.95
N ILE A 201 -12.00 1.01 -9.40
CA ILE A 201 -12.36 1.69 -10.65
C ILE A 201 -12.00 0.81 -11.85
N PRO A 202 -12.80 0.81 -12.92
CA PRO A 202 -12.42 0.14 -14.16
C PRO A 202 -11.17 0.79 -14.75
N VAL A 203 -10.11 -0.01 -14.91
CA VAL A 203 -8.87 0.42 -15.54
C VAL A 203 -8.55 -0.56 -16.65
N ALA A 204 -8.47 -0.08 -17.88
CA ALA A 204 -7.96 -0.87 -18.99
C ALA A 204 -6.45 -0.98 -18.84
N LEU A 205 -5.98 -2.10 -18.28
CA LEU A 205 -4.56 -2.44 -18.25
C LEU A 205 -4.24 -3.15 -19.57
N ARG A 206 -4.13 -2.33 -20.62
CA ARG A 206 -4.07 -2.71 -22.05
C ARG A 206 -5.39 -3.18 -22.66
#